data_AF-A0A3N5LNG7-F1
#
_entry.id   AF-A0A3N5LNG7-F1
#
_cell.length_a   1.000
_cell.length_b   1.000
_cell.length_c   1.000
_cell.angle_alpha   90.00
_cell.angle_beta   90.00
_cell.angle_gamma   90.00
#
_symmetry.space_group_name_H-M   'P 1'
#
loop_
_entity.id
_entity.type
_entity.pdbx_description
1 polymer ?
#
loop_
_entity_poly.entity_id
_entity_poly.type
_entity_poly.pdbx_seq_one_letter_code
_entity_poly.pdbx_strand_id
1 'polypeptide(L)'
;PFRNGNLLAIAASWGEVLPARYVYIGAVEEDSSGYPDCRETFFRAYNLAILEGTKPDTRIEVVAPLLHMSKKQIVETGARLRVPFHLTWSCYGSSEVACGACDSCLLRLKGFAQAGVKDPIRYRTR
;
A
#
# COMPACT_ATOMS: atom_id res chain seq x y z
N PRO A 1 -3.11 6.29 13.55
CA PRO A 1 -4.07 7.41 13.34
C PRO A 1 -4.97 7.05 12.14
N PHE A 2 -6.23 7.48 12.13
CA PHE A 2 -7.25 7.18 11.11
C PHE A 2 -7.04 7.95 9.79
N ARG A 3 -5.81 7.97 9.28
CA ARG A 3 -5.47 8.79 8.10
C ARG A 3 -6.04 8.17 6.82
N ASN A 4 -6.15 6.85 6.75
CA ASN A 4 -6.66 6.18 5.55
C ASN A 4 -8.14 6.52 5.33
N GLY A 5 -8.91 6.76 6.39
CA GLY A 5 -10.29 7.23 6.26
C GLY A 5 -10.40 8.56 5.51
N ASN A 6 -9.48 9.51 5.75
CA ASN A 6 -9.45 10.77 5.00
C ASN A 6 -9.01 10.56 3.54
N LEU A 7 -7.97 9.75 3.33
CA LEU A 7 -7.44 9.48 1.99
C LEU A 7 -8.48 8.77 1.10
N LEU A 8 -9.19 7.78 1.65
CA LEU A 8 -10.23 7.05 0.94
C LEU A 8 -11.45 7.94 0.64
N ALA A 9 -11.80 8.89 1.52
CA ALA A 9 -12.90 9.82 1.26
C ALA A 9 -12.60 10.69 0.04
N ILE A 10 -11.37 11.23 -0.01
CA ILE A 10 -10.89 12.02 -1.15
C ILE A 10 -10.88 11.17 -2.41
N ALA A 11 -10.36 9.94 -2.34
CA ALA A 11 -10.28 9.05 -3.50
C ALA A 11 -11.67 8.64 -4.01
N ALA A 12 -12.63 8.37 -3.12
CA ALA A 12 -14.01 8.03 -3.49
C ALA A 12 -14.73 9.22 -4.12
N SER A 13 -14.60 10.41 -3.52
CA SER A 13 -15.18 11.65 -4.08
C SER A 13 -14.62 11.95 -5.48
N TRP A 14 -13.30 11.80 -5.66
CA TRP A 14 -12.67 11.97 -6.96
C TRP A 14 -13.04 10.86 -7.96
N GLY A 15 -13.11 9.62 -7.49
CA GLY A 15 -13.52 8.47 -8.29
C GLY A 15 -14.94 8.62 -8.84
N GLU A 16 -15.85 9.23 -8.08
CA GLU A 16 -17.22 9.49 -8.51
C GLU A 16 -17.28 10.50 -9.67
N VAL A 17 -16.36 11.47 -9.70
CA VAL A 17 -16.21 12.41 -10.83
C VAL A 17 -15.63 11.72 -12.08
N LEU A 18 -14.77 10.71 -11.89
CA LEU A 18 -14.03 9.99 -12.94
C LEU A 18 -14.71 8.70 -13.45
N PRO A 19 -16.01 8.55 -13.26
CA PRO A 19 -16.71 7.25 -13.18
C PRO A 19 -15.84 6.01 -12.86
N ALA A 20 -14.99 6.10 -11.84
CA ALA A 20 -14.13 4.99 -11.44
C ALA A 20 -14.96 3.85 -10.83
N ARG A 21 -14.54 2.60 -11.07
CA ARG A 21 -15.11 1.43 -10.40
C ARG A 21 -14.32 0.98 -9.19
N TYR A 22 -13.04 1.30 -9.16
CA TYR A 22 -12.11 0.78 -8.16
C TYR A 22 -11.20 1.88 -7.63
N VAL A 23 -10.99 1.86 -6.32
CA VAL A 23 -9.93 2.61 -5.64
C VAL A 23 -8.97 1.57 -5.05
N TYR A 24 -7.77 1.48 -5.59
CA TYR A 24 -6.75 0.55 -5.08
C TYR A 24 -5.90 1.21 -3.99
N ILE A 25 -5.72 0.52 -2.86
CA ILE A 25 -4.86 0.95 -1.76
C ILE A 25 -3.83 -0.12 -1.41
N GLY A 26 -2.56 0.28 -1.28
CA GLY A 26 -1.44 -0.60 -0.93
C GLY A 26 -1.32 -0.90 0.57
N ALA A 27 -2.43 -1.10 1.27
CA ALA A 27 -2.42 -1.43 2.70
C ALA A 27 -1.94 -2.87 2.93
N VAL A 28 -1.23 -3.09 4.04
CA VAL A 28 -0.75 -4.39 4.50
C VAL A 28 -1.06 -4.48 6.00
N GLU A 29 -1.82 -5.49 6.41
CA GLU A 29 -2.35 -5.58 7.77
C GLU A 29 -1.24 -5.93 8.78
N GLU A 30 -0.36 -6.87 8.42
CA GLU A 30 0.74 -7.37 9.27
C GLU A 30 1.76 -6.27 9.64
N ASP A 31 2.03 -5.36 8.71
CA ASP A 31 2.99 -4.27 8.90
C ASP A 31 2.35 -2.98 9.43
N SER A 32 1.02 -2.92 9.46
CA SER A 32 0.34 -1.83 10.13
C SER A 32 0.68 -1.97 11.60
N SER A 33 1.32 -0.97 12.20
CA SER A 33 1.81 -0.99 13.59
C SER A 33 0.67 -1.02 14.63
N GLY A 34 -0.31 -1.91 14.46
CA GLY A 34 -1.59 -1.95 15.16
C GLY A 34 -2.65 -0.99 14.61
N TYR A 35 -2.47 -0.38 13.43
CA TYR A 35 -3.40 0.63 12.93
C TYR A 35 -4.75 0.03 12.48
N PRO A 36 -5.88 0.37 13.11
CA PRO A 36 -7.18 -0.21 12.76
C PRO A 36 -7.66 0.14 11.36
N ASP A 37 -7.20 1.26 10.80
CA ASP A 37 -7.56 1.74 9.46
C ASP A 37 -6.78 1.06 8.32
N CYS A 38 -6.08 -0.03 8.62
CA CYS A 38 -5.46 -0.93 7.64
C CYS A 38 -6.06 -2.34 7.68
N ARG A 39 -7.16 -2.56 8.41
CA ARG A 39 -7.75 -3.90 8.60
C ARG A 39 -8.80 -4.23 7.56
N GLU A 40 -9.01 -5.52 7.32
CA GLU A 40 -10.07 -5.97 6.42
C GLU A 40 -11.45 -5.47 6.86
N THR A 41 -11.73 -5.50 8.16
CA THR A 41 -13.00 -5.01 8.73
C THR A 41 -13.21 -3.52 8.47
N PHE A 42 -12.14 -2.73 8.50
CA PHE A 42 -12.20 -1.31 8.14
C PHE A 42 -12.55 -1.12 6.66
N PHE A 43 -11.88 -1.81 5.74
CA PHE A 43 -12.18 -1.68 4.31
C PHE A 43 -13.59 -2.16 3.96
N ARG A 44 -14.09 -3.23 4.59
CA ARG A 44 -15.48 -3.68 4.45
C ARG A 44 -16.47 -2.61 4.90
N ALA A 45 -16.27 -2.03 6.08
CA ALA A 45 -17.11 -0.96 6.59
C ALA A 45 -17.05 0.30 5.71
N TYR A 46 -15.87 0.63 5.19
CA TYR A 46 -15.67 1.79 4.34
C TYR A 46 -16.34 1.64 2.97
N ASN A 47 -16.32 0.44 2.39
CA ASN A 47 -17.06 0.14 1.15
C ASN A 47 -18.56 0.30 1.32
N LEU A 48 -19.13 -0.08 2.48
CA LEU A 48 -20.53 0.20 2.79
C LEU A 48 -20.77 1.71 2.88
N ALA A 49 -19.89 2.47 3.54
CA ALA A 49 -20.01 3.91 3.63
C ALA A 49 -19.96 4.60 2.24
N ILE A 50 -19.09 4.14 1.33
CA ILE A 50 -19.04 4.63 -0.05
C ILE A 50 -20.32 4.29 -0.80
N LEU A 51 -20.81 3.05 -0.68
CA LEU A 51 -22.03 2.61 -1.36
C LEU A 51 -23.24 3.46 -0.97
N GLU A 52 -23.40 3.75 0.32
CA GLU A 52 -24.51 4.56 0.85
C GLU A 52 -24.31 6.07 0.66
N GLY A 53 -23.05 6.51 0.57
CA GLY A 53 -22.68 7.93 0.50
C GLY A 53 -22.53 8.50 -0.91
N THR A 54 -22.54 7.67 -1.94
CA THR A 54 -22.41 8.07 -3.36
C THR A 54 -23.74 7.98 -4.10
N LYS A 55 -23.81 8.47 -5.34
CA LYS A 55 -25.03 8.42 -6.15
C LYS A 55 -25.48 6.97 -6.40
N PRO A 56 -26.80 6.73 -6.61
CA PRO A 56 -27.33 5.37 -6.78
C PRO A 56 -26.74 4.55 -7.94
N ASP A 57 -26.21 5.21 -8.96
CA ASP A 57 -25.53 4.62 -10.11
C ASP A 57 -24.00 4.50 -9.93
N THR A 58 -23.44 5.13 -8.89
CA THR A 58 -22.02 5.00 -8.52
C THR A 58 -21.74 3.61 -7.95
N ARG A 59 -20.67 2.98 -8.42
CA ARG A 59 -20.21 1.66 -7.98
C ARG A 59 -18.69 1.69 -7.81
N ILE A 60 -18.24 2.34 -6.74
CA ILE A 60 -16.82 2.41 -6.36
C ILE A 60 -16.55 1.39 -5.27
N GLU A 61 -15.54 0.55 -5.48
CA GLU A 61 -15.04 -0.40 -4.49
C GLU A 61 -13.59 -0.08 -4.13
N VAL A 62 -13.31 0.04 -2.83
CA VAL A 62 -11.94 0.07 -2.31
C VAL A 62 -11.40 -1.35 -2.25
N VAL A 63 -10.28 -1.57 -2.93
CA VAL A 63 -9.60 -2.87 -3.03
C VAL A 63 -8.20 -2.75 -2.44
N ALA A 64 -7.89 -3.62 -1.48
CA ALA A 64 -6.57 -3.70 -0.85
C ALA A 64 -5.86 -5.02 -1.25
N PRO A 65 -5.26 -5.11 -2.44
CA PRO A 65 -4.76 -6.38 -2.98
C PRO A 65 -3.57 -6.96 -2.21
N LEU A 66 -2.89 -6.12 -1.40
CA LEU A 66 -1.71 -6.51 -0.62
C LEU A 66 -2.04 -6.82 0.83
N LEU A 67 -3.31 -6.73 1.24
CA LEU A 67 -3.73 -6.70 2.64
C LEU A 67 -3.18 -7.86 3.47
N HIS A 68 -3.25 -9.07 2.91
CA HIS A 68 -2.82 -10.32 3.56
C HIS A 68 -1.48 -10.85 2.99
N MET A 69 -0.72 -10.01 2.26
CA MET A 69 0.58 -10.39 1.75
C MET A 69 1.70 -9.98 2.71
N SER A 70 2.60 -10.91 3.00
CA SER A 70 3.90 -10.59 3.60
C SER A 70 4.77 -9.77 2.65
N LYS A 71 5.77 -9.04 3.17
CA LYS A 71 6.74 -8.29 2.35
C LYS A 71 7.45 -9.17 1.31
N LYS A 72 7.77 -10.41 1.67
CA LYS A 72 8.30 -11.41 0.74
C LYS A 72 7.35 -11.61 -0.46
N GLN A 73 6.08 -11.92 -0.19
CA GLN A 73 5.08 -12.16 -1.25
C GLN A 73 4.84 -10.93 -2.11
N ILE A 74 4.90 -9.73 -1.53
CA ILE A 74 4.82 -8.46 -2.28
C ILE A 74 6.00 -8.34 -3.24
N VAL A 75 7.22 -8.63 -2.80
CA VAL A 75 8.41 -8.58 -3.66
C VAL A 75 8.35 -9.65 -4.76
N GLU A 76 7.98 -10.89 -4.43
CA GLU A 76 7.82 -11.98 -5.41
C GLU A 76 6.76 -11.62 -6.46
N THR A 77 5.63 -11.05 -6.04
CA THR A 77 4.57 -10.59 -6.93
C THR A 77 5.06 -9.46 -7.83
N GLY A 78 5.74 -8.46 -7.27
CA GLY A 78 6.30 -7.35 -8.06
C GLY A 78 7.36 -7.83 -9.05
N ALA A 79 8.22 -8.78 -8.67
CA ALA A 79 9.20 -9.38 -9.57
C ALA A 79 8.53 -10.14 -10.72
N ARG A 80 7.51 -10.95 -10.42
CA ARG A 80 6.70 -11.66 -11.44
C ARG A 80 6.04 -10.68 -12.42
N LEU A 81 5.51 -9.57 -11.91
CA LEU A 81 4.88 -8.51 -12.71
C LEU A 81 5.88 -7.56 -13.37
N ARG A 82 7.20 -7.78 -13.18
CA ARG A 82 8.28 -6.91 -13.70
C ARG A 82 8.14 -5.45 -13.27
N VAL A 83 7.71 -5.22 -12.02
CA VAL A 83 7.62 -3.89 -11.42
C VAL A 83 9.01 -3.23 -11.45
N PRO A 84 9.10 -1.94 -11.85
CA PRO A 84 10.36 -1.21 -11.87
C PRO A 84 10.78 -0.82 -10.45
N PHE A 85 11.25 -1.77 -9.66
CA PHE A 85 11.62 -1.55 -8.24
C PHE A 85 12.68 -0.45 -8.04
N HIS A 86 13.49 -0.15 -9.06
CA HIS A 86 14.47 0.93 -9.03
C HIS A 86 13.84 2.33 -8.98
N LEU A 87 12.57 2.48 -9.35
CA LEU A 87 11.79 3.72 -9.27
C LEU A 87 11.02 3.85 -7.94
N THR A 88 11.06 2.83 -7.09
CA THR A 88 10.28 2.81 -5.83
C THR A 88 11.11 3.30 -4.65
N TRP A 89 10.44 3.91 -3.67
CA TRP A 89 11.07 4.44 -2.47
C TRP A 89 10.36 3.99 -1.20
N SER A 90 11.13 3.74 -0.14
CA SER A 90 10.59 3.37 1.17
C SER A 90 11.28 4.09 2.34
N CYS A 91 12.48 4.63 2.13
CA CYS A 91 13.29 5.20 3.20
C CYS A 91 12.64 6.43 3.83
N TYR A 92 12.61 6.48 5.17
CA TYR A 92 12.16 7.65 5.94
C TYR A 92 13.29 8.62 6.28
N GLY A 93 14.54 8.15 6.35
CA GLY A 93 15.68 8.95 6.82
C GLY A 93 16.44 9.73 5.73
N SER A 94 16.04 9.59 4.47
CA SER A 94 16.70 10.27 3.33
C SER A 94 15.77 10.25 2.11
N SER A 95 16.02 11.15 1.17
CA SER A 95 15.27 11.30 -0.08
C SER A 95 16.11 11.09 -1.35
N GLU A 96 17.41 10.82 -1.22
CA GLU A 96 18.34 10.64 -2.36
C GLU A 96 18.92 9.23 -2.41
N VAL A 97 19.52 8.79 -1.31
CA VAL A 97 20.07 7.43 -1.14
C VAL A 97 19.50 6.83 0.13
N ALA A 98 18.90 5.65 0.03
CA ALA A 98 18.20 5.03 1.15
C ALA A 98 19.17 4.82 2.32
N CYS A 99 18.75 5.16 3.54
CA CYS A 99 19.66 5.15 4.69
C CYS A 99 20.10 3.73 5.08
N GLY A 100 19.26 2.72 4.82
CA GLY A 100 19.53 1.33 5.16
C GLY A 100 19.34 0.96 6.63
N ALA A 101 19.04 1.93 7.49
CA ALA A 101 18.93 1.73 8.94
C ALA A 101 17.56 2.04 9.54
N CYS A 102 16.68 2.79 8.86
CA CYS A 102 15.32 3.03 9.36
C CYS A 102 14.42 1.81 9.19
N ASP A 103 13.38 1.68 10.02
CA ASP A 103 12.47 0.52 10.03
C ASP A 103 11.95 0.15 8.63
N SER A 104 11.56 1.16 7.84
CA SER A 104 11.07 0.95 6.48
C SER A 104 12.15 0.40 5.52
N CYS A 105 13.42 0.84 5.68
CA CYS A 105 14.54 0.26 4.93
C CYS A 105 14.79 -1.19 5.34
N LEU A 106 14.77 -1.48 6.65
CA LEU A 106 15.00 -2.82 7.17
C LEU A 106 13.91 -3.81 6.71
N LEU A 107 12.64 -3.40 6.75
CA LEU A 107 11.51 -4.20 6.25
C LEU A 107 11.64 -4.48 4.75
N ARG A 108 12.02 -3.46 3.96
CA ARG A 108 12.26 -3.62 2.52
C ARG A 108 13.40 -4.60 2.25
N LEU A 109 14.57 -4.37 2.85
CA LEU A 109 15.75 -5.22 2.68
C LEU A 109 15.45 -6.68 3.07
N LYS A 110 14.76 -6.89 4.19
CA LYS A 110 14.32 -8.21 4.64
C LYS A 110 13.37 -8.87 3.62
N GLY A 111 12.38 -8.14 3.11
CA GLY A 111 11.45 -8.64 2.10
C GLY A 111 12.14 -9.10 0.82
N PHE A 112 13.09 -8.29 0.31
CA PHE A 112 13.89 -8.65 -0.87
C PHE A 112 14.80 -9.86 -0.61
N ALA A 113 15.49 -9.89 0.54
CA ALA A 113 16.34 -11.02 0.91
C ALA A 113 15.55 -12.33 1.03
N GLN A 114 14.38 -12.31 1.68
CA GLN A 114 13.51 -13.47 1.83
C GLN A 114 12.89 -13.95 0.50
N ALA A 115 12.70 -13.04 -0.46
CA ALA A 115 12.21 -13.36 -1.79
C ALA A 115 13.31 -13.91 -2.73
N GLY A 116 14.59 -13.87 -2.31
CA GLY A 116 15.70 -14.22 -3.19
C GLY A 116 15.88 -13.22 -4.35
N VAL A 117 15.33 -12.02 -4.24
CA VAL A 117 15.39 -10.97 -5.27
C VAL A 117 16.36 -9.89 -4.81
N LYS A 118 17.30 -9.49 -5.68
CA LYS A 118 18.19 -8.37 -5.39
C LYS A 118 17.43 -7.06 -5.45
N ASP A 119 17.40 -6.32 -4.34
CA ASP A 119 16.87 -4.96 -4.33
C ASP A 119 17.75 -4.03 -5.19
N PRO A 120 17.20 -3.35 -6.22
CA PRO A 120 17.99 -2.55 -7.16
C PRO A 120 18.34 -1.15 -6.68
N ILE A 121 17.77 -0.64 -5.57
CA ILE A 121 18.08 0.73 -5.11
C ILE A 121 19.39 0.78 -4.31
N ARG A 122 19.99 1.98 -4.24
CA ARG A 122 21.23 2.21 -3.48
C ARG A 122 20.93 2.48 -2.01
N TYR A 123 21.83 1.98 -1.15
CA TYR A 123 21.77 2.16 0.29
C TYR A 123 23.09 2.76 0.80
N ARG A 124 23.03 3.64 1.79
CA ARG A 124 24.23 4.20 2.46
C ARG A 124 24.93 3.14 3.31
N THR A 125 24.15 2.35 4.03
CA THR A 125 24.60 1.24 4.87
C THR A 125 23.74 0.03 4.55
N ARG A 126 24.30 -1.18 4.52
CA ARG A 126 23.57 -2.40 4.18
C ARG A 126 23.91 -3.53 5.12
#